data_AF-A0A9D7XDG0-F1
#
_entry.id   AF-A0A9D7XDG0-F1
#
_cell.length_a   1.000
_cell.length_b   1.000
_cell.length_c   1.000
_cell.angle_alpha   90.00
_cell.angle_beta   90.00
_cell.angle_gamma   90.00
#
_symmetry.space_group_name_H-M   'P 1'
#
loop_
_entity.id
_entity.type
_entity.pdbx_description
1 polymer ?
#
loop_
_entity_poly.entity_id
_entity_poly.type
_entity_poly.pdbx_seq_one_letter_code
_entity_poly.pdbx_strand_id
1 'polypeptide(L)'
;MDSFKIKSDQIYLDHLNQLYVIQSQDHLILKFDDQFQIKKESSSSFYAEPLFMSVVDPMKIILFIPSFSNVQILNSDLTLLSDEYYQEFNSESAIIHYSNQSLCYFANGKITLKNTIDNRLLESENIYYNRSKELKLTEIKSNGKDIYLLIPGVGLWHFNEFLKLEHFINDPTIEHIDLYENKLFISKQEQIEILNLNLKSPLQKIKFSFPILSFSVNKNYLLLADKNKIFRYKIF
;
A
#
# COMPACT_ATOMS: atom_id res chain seq x y z
N MET A 1 -14.64 -3.84 19.62
CA MET A 1 -14.37 -3.43 18.23
C MET A 1 -15.26 -2.24 17.98
N ASP A 2 -14.65 -1.08 17.78
CA ASP A 2 -15.39 0.16 17.54
C ASP A 2 -15.35 0.46 16.04
N SER A 3 -16.29 1.26 15.55
CA SER A 3 -16.33 1.62 14.12
C SER A 3 -16.74 3.07 13.92
N PHE A 4 -16.24 3.68 12.85
CA PHE A 4 -16.73 4.96 12.37
C PHE A 4 -17.35 4.80 10.97
N LYS A 5 -18.49 5.45 10.75
CA LYS A 5 -19.30 5.34 9.53
C LYS A 5 -18.71 6.21 8.42
N ILE A 6 -17.59 5.77 7.88
CA ILE A 6 -16.89 6.43 6.78
C ILE A 6 -16.75 5.39 5.69
N LYS A 7 -17.35 5.66 4.52
CA LYS A 7 -17.12 4.85 3.32
C LYS A 7 -15.65 4.92 2.97
N SER A 8 -15.09 3.83 2.48
CA SER A 8 -13.68 3.77 2.15
C SER A 8 -13.46 2.68 1.13
N ASP A 9 -12.72 3.01 0.08
CA ASP A 9 -12.18 2.03 -0.85
C ASP A 9 -10.81 1.55 -0.38
N GLN A 10 -9.99 2.49 0.13
CA GLN A 10 -8.66 2.19 0.67
C GLN A 10 -8.34 3.04 1.90
N ILE A 11 -7.59 2.43 2.82
CA ILE A 11 -7.06 3.11 4.00
C ILE A 11 -5.55 2.94 4.12
N TYR A 12 -4.91 3.96 4.66
CA TYR A 12 -3.48 3.98 4.89
C TYR A 12 -3.17 4.62 6.24
N LEU A 13 -2.23 4.04 6.98
CA LEU A 13 -1.66 4.64 8.18
C LEU A 13 -0.19 4.99 7.96
N ASP A 14 0.19 6.20 8.36
CA ASP A 14 1.60 6.58 8.43
C ASP A 14 2.21 6.24 9.80
N HIS A 15 3.52 6.44 9.92
CA HIS A 15 4.26 6.19 11.16
C HIS A 15 3.94 7.21 12.27
N LEU A 16 3.26 8.32 11.95
CA LEU A 16 2.71 9.28 12.91
C LEU A 16 1.31 8.88 13.39
N ASN A 17 0.80 7.74 12.94
CA ASN A 17 -0.55 7.21 13.19
C ASN A 17 -1.67 8.07 12.60
N GLN A 18 -1.38 8.88 11.59
CA GLN A 18 -2.41 9.59 10.84
C GLN A 18 -3.04 8.63 9.84
N LEU A 19 -4.37 8.64 9.78
CA LEU A 19 -5.15 7.81 8.87
C LEU A 19 -5.49 8.61 7.62
N TYR A 20 -5.30 7.99 6.47
CA TYR A 20 -5.70 8.50 5.17
C TYR A 20 -6.75 7.56 4.60
N VAL A 21 -7.85 8.11 4.11
CA VAL A 21 -8.97 7.36 3.54
C VAL A 21 -9.21 7.87 2.13
N ILE A 22 -9.25 6.95 1.17
CA ILE A 22 -9.64 7.23 -0.21
C ILE A 22 -11.09 6.82 -0.40
N GLN A 23 -11.91 7.76 -0.87
CA GLN A 23 -13.27 7.55 -1.33
C GLN A 23 -13.32 7.84 -2.83
N SER A 24 -13.11 6.81 -3.62
CA SER A 24 -12.88 6.93 -5.04
C SER A 24 -14.13 7.39 -5.80
N GLN A 25 -15.32 6.93 -5.41
CA GLN A 25 -16.59 7.39 -5.99
C GLN A 25 -16.85 8.89 -5.80
N ASP A 26 -16.39 9.44 -4.68
CA ASP A 26 -16.55 10.85 -4.32
C ASP A 26 -15.31 11.68 -4.69
N HIS A 27 -14.31 11.05 -5.33
CA HIS A 27 -13.01 11.65 -5.67
C HIS A 27 -12.37 12.38 -4.48
N LEU A 28 -12.39 11.74 -3.30
CA LEU A 28 -12.04 12.36 -2.03
C LEU A 28 -10.87 11.63 -1.35
N ILE A 29 -9.98 12.42 -0.77
CA ILE A 29 -8.96 11.97 0.19
C ILE A 29 -9.25 12.68 1.52
N LEU A 30 -9.50 11.88 2.55
CA LEU A 30 -9.68 12.36 3.92
C LEU A 30 -8.45 12.03 4.74
N LYS A 31 -7.94 13.01 5.48
CA LYS A 31 -6.86 12.82 6.45
C LYS A 31 -7.38 13.03 7.86
N PHE A 32 -7.06 12.08 8.72
CA PHE A 32 -7.40 12.07 10.14
C PHE A 32 -6.13 12.16 10.99
N ASP A 33 -6.25 12.76 12.18
CA ASP A 33 -5.19 12.69 13.19
C ASP A 33 -5.12 11.30 13.87
N ASP A 34 -4.20 11.18 14.83
CA ASP A 34 -3.99 9.98 15.63
C ASP A 34 -5.12 9.72 16.65
N GLN A 35 -6.05 10.66 16.82
CA GLN A 35 -7.32 10.46 17.52
C GLN A 35 -8.50 10.17 16.56
N PHE A 36 -8.22 9.94 15.28
CA PHE A 36 -9.19 9.69 14.22
C PHE A 36 -10.23 10.81 14.05
N GLN A 37 -9.84 12.06 14.27
CA GLN A 37 -10.62 13.23 13.91
C GLN A 37 -10.17 13.76 12.54
N ILE A 38 -11.13 14.17 11.71
CA ILE A 38 -10.82 14.73 10.38
C ILE A 38 -10.01 16.02 10.57
N LYS A 39 -8.83 16.06 9.96
CA LYS A 39 -7.96 17.24 9.90
C LYS A 39 -8.03 17.94 8.56
N LYS A 40 -8.13 17.18 7.48
CA LYS A 40 -8.08 17.71 6.13
C LYS A 40 -8.89 16.86 5.18
N GLU A 41 -9.40 17.53 4.16
CA GLU A 41 -10.10 16.96 3.03
C GLU A 41 -9.46 17.55 1.76
N SER A 42 -9.23 16.70 0.77
CA SER A 42 -8.76 17.08 -0.57
C SER A 42 -9.59 16.34 -1.61
N SER A 43 -10.11 17.06 -2.59
CA SER A 43 -10.86 16.50 -3.71
C SER A 43 -10.25 16.95 -5.03
N SER A 44 -10.35 16.09 -6.04
CA SER A 44 -9.87 16.41 -7.39
C SER A 44 -10.61 15.60 -8.43
N SER A 45 -11.08 16.25 -9.49
CA SER A 45 -11.67 15.56 -10.65
C SER A 45 -10.67 14.66 -11.39
N PHE A 46 -9.36 14.80 -11.10
CA PHE A 46 -8.32 13.95 -11.68
C PHE A 46 -8.07 12.66 -10.91
N TYR A 47 -8.71 12.46 -9.75
CA TYR A 47 -8.65 11.19 -9.03
C TYR A 47 -9.48 10.14 -9.78
N ALA A 48 -8.88 9.55 -10.81
CA ALA A 48 -9.45 8.41 -11.52
C ALA A 48 -9.17 7.11 -10.76
N GLU A 49 -10.09 6.15 -10.84
CA GLU A 49 -9.83 4.79 -10.41
C GLU A 49 -9.04 4.01 -11.47
N PRO A 50 -8.18 3.07 -11.05
CA PRO A 50 -7.75 2.83 -9.67
C PRO A 50 -6.77 3.92 -9.18
N LEU A 51 -6.64 4.11 -7.87
CA LEU A 51 -5.76 5.11 -7.24
C LEU A 51 -4.97 4.43 -6.12
N PHE A 52 -3.67 4.67 -6.02
CA PHE A 52 -2.84 4.12 -4.96
C PHE A 52 -2.15 5.24 -4.18
N MET A 53 -2.04 5.10 -2.86
CA MET A 53 -1.31 6.04 -2.02
C MET A 53 -0.18 5.35 -1.23
N SER A 54 0.97 6.01 -1.13
CA SER A 54 2.02 5.66 -0.18
C SER A 54 2.20 6.77 0.84
N VAL A 55 2.08 6.44 2.11
CA VAL A 55 2.24 7.36 3.25
C VAL A 55 3.47 7.01 4.10
N VAL A 56 4.43 6.28 3.52
CA VAL A 56 5.67 5.88 4.21
C VAL A 56 6.44 7.13 4.69
N ASP A 57 6.53 8.15 3.84
CA ASP A 57 6.96 9.50 4.21
C ASP A 57 5.73 10.42 4.32
N PRO A 58 5.25 10.76 5.52
CA PRO A 58 4.05 11.59 5.72
C PRO A 58 4.26 13.05 5.32
N MET A 59 5.50 13.48 5.06
CA MET A 59 5.80 14.81 4.54
C MET A 59 5.83 14.83 3.00
N LYS A 60 5.95 13.66 2.36
CA LYS A 60 5.96 13.46 0.91
C LYS A 60 5.10 12.24 0.58
N ILE A 61 3.79 12.45 0.60
CA ILE A 61 2.83 11.40 0.31
C ILE A 61 2.84 11.15 -1.20
N ILE A 62 3.00 9.90 -1.62
CA ILE A 62 2.89 9.53 -3.03
C ILE A 62 1.44 9.22 -3.33
N LEU A 63 0.93 9.81 -4.41
CA LEU A 63 -0.33 9.44 -5.02
C LEU A 63 -0.09 8.98 -6.46
N PHE A 64 -0.28 7.69 -6.72
CA PHE A 64 -0.10 7.08 -8.02
C PHE A 64 -1.44 6.87 -8.71
N ILE A 65 -1.57 7.39 -9.93
CA ILE A 65 -2.75 7.28 -10.79
C ILE A 65 -2.37 6.40 -11.99
N PRO A 66 -2.56 5.07 -11.92
CA PRO A 66 -2.08 4.13 -12.93
C PRO A 66 -2.69 4.35 -14.31
N SER A 67 -3.94 4.82 -14.37
CA SER A 67 -4.65 5.13 -15.62
C SER A 67 -3.96 6.21 -16.46
N PHE A 68 -3.14 7.06 -15.83
CA PHE A 68 -2.38 8.12 -16.50
C PHE A 68 -0.86 7.93 -16.39
N SER A 69 -0.40 6.80 -15.83
CA SER A 69 1.02 6.53 -15.55
C SER A 69 1.70 7.69 -14.79
N ASN A 70 0.94 8.30 -13.87
CA ASN A 70 1.25 9.58 -13.27
C ASN A 70 1.43 9.46 -11.77
N VAL A 71 2.46 10.12 -11.24
CA VAL A 71 2.82 10.11 -9.82
C VAL A 71 2.82 11.55 -9.31
N GLN A 72 1.93 11.83 -8.37
CA GLN A 72 1.87 13.10 -7.66
C GLN A 72 2.54 12.93 -6.29
N ILE A 73 3.33 13.92 -5.89
CA ILE A 73 3.86 14.03 -4.53
C ILE A 73 3.08 15.13 -3.82
N LEU A 74 2.46 14.78 -2.69
CA LEU A 74 1.70 15.70 -1.85
C LEU A 74 2.46 15.97 -0.55
N ASN A 75 2.31 17.17 0.01
CA ASN A 75 2.81 17.46 1.36
C ASN A 75 1.87 16.89 2.44
N SER A 76 2.22 17.11 3.71
CA SER A 76 1.42 16.68 4.86
C SER A 76 0.01 17.28 4.91
N ASP A 77 -0.24 18.39 4.21
CA ASP A 77 -1.55 19.04 4.12
C ASP A 77 -2.33 18.63 2.85
N LEU A 78 -1.88 17.55 2.18
CA LEU A 78 -2.42 17.03 0.92
C LEU A 78 -2.33 18.03 -0.25
N THR A 79 -1.41 18.99 -0.18
CA THR A 79 -1.16 19.94 -1.26
C THR A 79 -0.10 19.40 -2.22
N LEU A 80 -0.34 19.54 -3.52
CA LEU A 80 0.57 19.10 -4.57
C LEU A 80 1.93 19.81 -4.47
N LEU A 81 3.00 19.02 -4.38
CA LEU A 81 4.40 19.46 -4.42
C LEU A 81 5.00 19.23 -5.80
N SER A 82 4.77 18.06 -6.39
CA SER A 82 5.24 17.72 -7.73
C SER A 82 4.29 16.76 -8.43
N ASP A 83 4.38 16.74 -9.76
CA ASP A 83 3.54 15.94 -10.64
C ASP A 83 4.43 15.41 -11.78
N GLU A 84 4.61 14.08 -11.85
CA GLU A 84 5.58 13.43 -12.73
C GLU A 84 4.95 12.30 -13.53
N TYR A 85 5.24 12.26 -14.83
CA TYR A 85 4.82 11.18 -15.74
C TYR A 85 5.92 10.12 -15.87
N TYR A 86 5.55 8.85 -15.70
CA TYR A 86 6.43 7.69 -15.82
C TYR A 86 5.96 6.83 -16.99
N GLN A 87 6.65 6.89 -18.12
CA GLN A 87 6.24 6.21 -19.35
C GLN A 87 6.14 4.69 -19.20
N GLU A 88 6.96 4.12 -18.32
CA GLU A 88 7.01 2.70 -18.03
C GLU A 88 5.89 2.20 -17.11
N PHE A 89 5.15 3.12 -16.45
CA PHE A 89 4.11 2.75 -15.49
C PHE A 89 2.79 2.44 -16.19
N ASN A 90 2.05 1.51 -15.58
CA ASN A 90 0.75 1.04 -16.04
C ASN A 90 -0.08 0.54 -14.85
N SER A 91 -1.23 -0.09 -15.12
CA SER A 91 -2.16 -0.60 -14.10
C SER A 91 -1.58 -1.66 -13.16
N GLU A 92 -0.51 -2.36 -13.55
CA GLU A 92 0.17 -3.37 -12.72
C GLU A 92 1.33 -2.77 -11.91
N SER A 93 1.64 -1.48 -12.09
CA SER A 93 2.77 -0.83 -11.43
C SER A 93 2.45 -0.48 -9.98
N ALA A 94 3.48 -0.33 -9.16
CA ALA A 94 3.36 0.12 -7.77
C ALA A 94 4.58 0.97 -7.41
N ILE A 95 4.44 1.92 -6.49
CA ILE A 95 5.54 2.82 -6.12
C ILE A 95 5.41 3.28 -4.67
N ILE A 96 6.53 3.32 -3.94
CA ILE A 96 6.63 3.86 -2.59
C ILE A 96 7.93 4.66 -2.39
N HIS A 97 7.97 5.48 -1.33
CA HIS A 97 9.25 5.90 -0.77
C HIS A 97 9.93 4.70 -0.09
N TYR A 98 11.17 4.44 -0.48
CA TYR A 98 12.03 3.43 0.16
C TYR A 98 12.91 4.07 1.25
N SER A 99 13.37 5.29 0.99
CA SER A 99 14.04 6.17 1.95
C SER A 99 13.81 7.62 1.55
N ASN A 100 14.32 8.57 2.33
CA ASN A 100 14.20 10.00 2.05
C ASN A 100 14.76 10.42 0.67
N GLN A 101 15.63 9.61 0.08
CA GLN A 101 16.33 9.88 -1.18
C GLN A 101 16.18 8.74 -2.19
N SER A 102 15.22 7.83 -1.98
CA SER A 102 15.02 6.72 -2.91
C SER A 102 13.55 6.32 -3.02
N LEU A 103 13.14 6.08 -4.25
CA LEU A 103 11.86 5.47 -4.60
C LEU A 103 12.09 3.98 -4.87
N CYS A 104 11.14 3.16 -4.43
CA CYS A 104 11.03 1.77 -4.85
C CYS A 104 9.76 1.63 -5.68
N TYR A 105 9.88 1.09 -6.88
CA TYR A 105 8.73 0.84 -7.73
C TYR A 105 8.83 -0.50 -8.44
N PHE A 106 7.66 -1.06 -8.76
CA PHE A 106 7.51 -2.18 -9.65
C PHE A 106 6.93 -1.70 -10.97
N ALA A 107 7.61 -1.98 -12.08
CA ALA A 107 7.15 -1.68 -13.43
C ALA A 107 7.77 -2.67 -14.41
N ASN A 108 7.01 -3.04 -15.45
CA ASN A 108 7.48 -3.94 -16.52
C ASN A 108 8.16 -5.23 -16.03
N GLY A 109 7.66 -5.80 -14.93
CA GLY A 109 8.17 -7.06 -14.39
C GLY A 109 9.42 -6.93 -13.53
N LYS A 110 9.89 -5.73 -13.19
CA LYS A 110 11.05 -5.53 -12.31
C LYS A 110 10.72 -4.66 -11.13
N ILE A 111 11.40 -4.90 -10.02
CA ILE A 111 11.52 -3.93 -8.94
C ILE A 111 12.74 -3.07 -9.20
N THR A 112 12.59 -1.77 -9.05
CA THR A 112 13.67 -0.79 -9.22
C THR A 112 13.76 0.09 -7.98
N LEU A 113 14.98 0.27 -7.46
CA LEU A 113 15.34 1.33 -6.53
C LEU A 113 15.98 2.47 -7.32
N LYS A 114 15.33 3.62 -7.34
CA LYS A 114 15.84 4.85 -7.96
C LYS A 114 16.28 5.80 -6.88
N ASN A 115 17.53 6.25 -6.91
CA ASN A 115 17.99 7.36 -6.09
C ASN A 115 17.48 8.68 -6.70
N THR A 116 16.85 9.53 -5.90
CA THR A 116 16.21 10.76 -6.38
C THR A 116 17.17 11.95 -6.50
N ILE A 117 18.40 11.83 -6.01
CA ILE A 117 19.45 12.85 -6.11
C ILE A 117 20.25 12.68 -7.40
N ASP A 118 20.74 11.47 -7.67
CA ASP A 118 21.68 11.20 -8.77
C ASP A 118 21.09 10.31 -9.88
N ASN A 119 19.83 9.88 -9.75
CA ASN A 119 19.13 8.98 -10.68
C ASN A 119 19.77 7.60 -10.85
N ARG A 120 20.65 7.18 -9.93
CA ARG A 120 21.19 5.82 -9.95
C ARG A 120 20.07 4.81 -9.76
N LEU A 121 20.08 3.76 -10.59
CA LEU A 121 19.12 2.67 -10.56
C LEU A 121 19.78 1.38 -10.06
N LEU A 122 19.07 0.65 -9.21
CA LEU A 122 19.31 -0.76 -8.92
C LEU A 122 18.04 -1.51 -9.32
N GLU A 123 18.17 -2.60 -10.06
CA GLU A 123 17.02 -3.37 -10.56
C GLU A 123 17.11 -4.83 -10.12
N SER A 124 15.95 -5.45 -9.88
CA SER A 124 15.83 -6.89 -9.71
C SER A 124 15.97 -7.63 -11.05
N GLU A 125 16.08 -8.95 -10.97
CA GLU A 125 15.76 -9.82 -12.11
C GLU A 125 14.30 -9.64 -12.53
N ASN A 126 13.98 -10.01 -13.78
CA ASN A 126 12.60 -10.00 -14.27
C ASN A 126 11.76 -11.05 -13.53
N ILE A 127 10.61 -10.62 -13.03
CA ILE A 127 9.56 -11.46 -12.47
C ILE A 127 8.64 -11.89 -13.61
N TYR A 128 8.51 -13.21 -13.78
CA TYR A 128 7.60 -13.80 -14.75
C TYR A 128 6.39 -14.40 -14.04
N TYR A 129 5.19 -14.00 -14.45
CA TYR A 129 3.95 -14.51 -13.92
C TYR A 129 2.85 -14.54 -14.99
N ASN A 130 1.84 -15.38 -14.75
CA ASN A 130 0.62 -15.38 -15.55
C ASN A 130 -0.24 -14.20 -15.10
N ARG A 131 -0.45 -13.24 -16.00
CA ARG A 131 -1.28 -12.07 -15.71
C ARG A 131 -2.70 -12.49 -15.36
N SER A 132 -3.16 -12.01 -14.20
CA SER A 132 -4.58 -12.08 -13.85
C SER A 132 -5.37 -11.07 -14.70
N LYS A 133 -6.65 -11.37 -14.95
CA LYS A 133 -7.58 -10.40 -15.55
C LYS A 133 -8.21 -9.47 -14.51
N GLU A 134 -7.94 -9.69 -13.22
CA GLU A 134 -8.51 -8.86 -12.16
C GLU A 134 -7.88 -7.47 -12.13
N LEU A 135 -8.73 -6.44 -12.08
CA LEU A 135 -8.34 -5.03 -11.94
C LEU A 135 -8.12 -4.70 -10.45
N LYS A 136 -7.16 -5.35 -9.81
CA LYS A 136 -6.74 -5.04 -8.44
C LYS A 136 -5.35 -4.41 -8.47
N LEU A 137 -5.11 -3.46 -7.56
CA LEU A 137 -3.86 -2.71 -7.50
C LEU A 137 -2.72 -3.59 -6.98
N THR A 138 -1.61 -3.61 -7.71
CA THR A 138 -0.33 -4.11 -7.19
C THR A 138 0.10 -3.28 -5.99
N GLU A 139 0.59 -3.93 -4.94
CA GLU A 139 1.08 -3.26 -3.74
C GLU A 139 2.57 -3.54 -3.55
N ILE A 140 3.30 -2.49 -3.17
CA ILE A 140 4.69 -2.63 -2.73
C ILE A 140 4.82 -2.02 -1.33
N LYS A 141 5.47 -2.75 -0.42
CA LYS A 141 5.70 -2.34 0.96
C LYS A 141 7.15 -2.62 1.34
N SER A 142 7.72 -1.79 2.19
CA SER A 142 9.08 -2.03 2.69
C SER A 142 9.24 -1.59 4.15
N ASN A 143 10.08 -2.29 4.89
CA ASN A 143 10.58 -1.91 6.22
C ASN A 143 12.00 -1.30 6.14
N GLY A 144 12.47 -0.94 4.94
CA GLY A 144 13.82 -0.42 4.67
C GLY A 144 14.88 -1.50 4.45
N LYS A 145 14.61 -2.77 4.72
CA LYS A 145 15.53 -3.90 4.44
C LYS A 145 14.92 -4.92 3.49
N ASP A 146 13.67 -5.25 3.74
CA ASP A 146 12.87 -6.16 2.96
C ASP A 146 11.88 -5.37 2.10
N ILE A 147 11.62 -5.87 0.91
CA ILE A 147 10.64 -5.34 -0.03
C ILE A 147 9.66 -6.45 -0.34
N TYR A 148 8.37 -6.15 -0.12
CA TYR A 148 7.27 -7.06 -0.36
C TYR A 148 6.45 -6.54 -1.52
N LEU A 149 6.29 -7.36 -2.56
CA LEU A 149 5.49 -7.05 -3.74
C LEU A 149 4.32 -8.02 -3.79
N LEU A 150 3.10 -7.52 -3.65
CA LEU A 150 1.87 -8.27 -3.88
C LEU A 150 1.38 -7.97 -5.30
N ILE A 151 1.25 -9.00 -6.12
CA ILE A 151 0.50 -8.94 -7.38
C ILE A 151 -0.81 -9.71 -7.16
N PRO A 152 -1.95 -9.01 -7.02
CA PRO A 152 -3.24 -9.65 -6.76
C PRO A 152 -3.62 -10.70 -7.81
N GLY A 153 -4.21 -11.79 -7.36
CA GLY A 153 -4.53 -12.94 -8.21
C GLY A 153 -3.31 -13.77 -8.63
N VAL A 154 -2.11 -13.44 -8.15
CA VAL A 154 -0.90 -14.24 -8.36
C VAL A 154 -0.25 -14.63 -7.04
N GLY A 155 0.20 -13.66 -6.25
CA GLY A 155 0.90 -13.95 -5.01
C GLY A 155 1.81 -12.83 -4.49
N LEU A 156 2.65 -13.19 -3.54
CA LEU A 156 3.52 -12.28 -2.80
C LEU A 156 4.98 -12.65 -2.99
N TRP A 157 5.78 -11.70 -3.47
CA TRP A 157 7.23 -11.81 -3.55
C TRP A 157 7.90 -11.04 -2.42
N HIS A 158 9.01 -11.57 -1.94
CA HIS A 158 9.86 -10.95 -0.93
C HIS A 158 11.29 -10.86 -1.45
N PHE A 159 11.79 -9.63 -1.48
CA PHE A 159 13.15 -9.28 -1.87
C PHE A 159 13.90 -8.69 -0.69
N ASN A 160 15.22 -8.90 -0.67
CA ASN A 160 16.11 -8.20 0.25
C ASN A 160 16.52 -6.82 -0.30
N GLU A 161 17.31 -6.07 0.47
CA GLU A 161 17.78 -4.71 0.14
C GLU A 161 18.61 -4.62 -1.14
N PHE A 162 19.14 -5.75 -1.62
CA PHE A 162 19.89 -5.85 -2.87
C PHE A 162 19.01 -6.28 -4.06
N LEU A 163 17.68 -6.28 -3.89
CA LEU A 163 16.69 -6.71 -4.89
C LEU A 163 16.85 -8.18 -5.33
N LYS A 164 17.42 -9.02 -4.46
CA LYS A 164 17.45 -10.47 -4.67
C LYS A 164 16.18 -11.08 -4.09
N LEU A 165 15.54 -11.95 -4.87
CA LEU A 165 14.38 -12.73 -4.44
C LEU A 165 14.79 -13.73 -3.35
N GLU A 166 14.16 -13.64 -2.19
CA GLU A 166 14.34 -14.57 -1.07
C GLU A 166 13.19 -15.59 -1.02
N HIS A 167 11.95 -15.12 -1.19
CA HIS A 167 10.76 -15.96 -1.10
C HIS A 167 9.68 -15.55 -2.10
N PHE A 168 8.88 -16.53 -2.55
CA PHE A 168 7.66 -16.32 -3.31
C PHE A 168 6.54 -17.19 -2.72
N ILE A 169 5.43 -16.57 -2.35
CA ILE A 169 4.20 -17.23 -1.94
C ILE A 169 3.23 -17.18 -3.12
N ASN A 170 3.07 -18.31 -3.81
CA ASN A 170 2.07 -18.48 -4.87
C ASN A 170 0.69 -18.70 -4.25
N ASP A 171 0.03 -17.60 -3.89
CA ASP A 171 -1.29 -17.61 -3.27
C ASP A 171 -2.15 -16.48 -3.88
N PRO A 172 -3.02 -16.81 -4.85
CA PRO A 172 -3.84 -15.81 -5.54
C PRO A 172 -4.96 -15.25 -4.64
N THR A 173 -5.15 -15.80 -3.42
CA THR A 173 -6.19 -15.35 -2.49
C THR A 173 -5.77 -14.17 -1.62
N ILE A 174 -4.49 -13.77 -1.67
CA ILE A 174 -3.99 -12.59 -0.96
C ILE A 174 -4.48 -11.33 -1.68
N GLU A 175 -5.15 -10.45 -0.93
CA GLU A 175 -5.79 -9.25 -1.50
C GLU A 175 -5.05 -7.96 -1.15
N HIS A 176 -4.56 -7.82 0.07
CA HIS A 176 -3.82 -6.64 0.55
C HIS A 176 -2.68 -7.04 1.49
N ILE A 177 -1.66 -6.20 1.58
CA ILE A 177 -0.55 -6.34 2.53
C ILE A 177 -0.29 -5.05 3.30
N ASP A 178 0.16 -5.18 4.54
CA ASP A 178 0.73 -4.06 5.29
C ASP A 178 1.82 -4.51 6.26
N LEU A 179 2.68 -3.58 6.67
CA LEU A 179 3.85 -3.86 7.50
C LEU A 179 3.79 -3.09 8.82
N TYR A 180 4.07 -3.79 9.92
CA TYR A 180 4.29 -3.16 11.22
C TYR A 180 5.26 -3.97 12.07
N GLU A 181 6.27 -3.32 12.66
CA GLU A 181 7.29 -3.93 13.53
C GLU A 181 7.82 -5.29 13.03
N ASN A 182 8.30 -5.33 11.78
CA ASN A 182 8.85 -6.55 11.18
C ASN A 182 7.85 -7.73 11.12
N LYS A 183 6.55 -7.44 11.09
CA LYS A 183 5.50 -8.41 10.80
C LYS A 183 4.81 -7.99 9.52
N LEU A 184 4.55 -8.98 8.69
CA LEU A 184 3.74 -8.81 7.50
C LEU A 184 2.32 -9.25 7.83
N PHE A 185 1.38 -8.34 7.62
CA PHE A 185 -0.03 -8.61 7.69
C PHE A 185 -0.51 -8.83 6.26
N ILE A 186 -1.28 -9.90 6.03
CA ILE A 186 -1.88 -10.20 4.73
C ILE A 186 -3.38 -10.40 4.91
N SER A 187 -4.19 -9.84 4.01
CA SER A 187 -5.62 -10.11 3.98
C SER A 187 -5.98 -11.19 2.97
N LYS A 188 -6.94 -12.02 3.35
CA LYS A 188 -7.58 -13.04 2.52
C LYS A 188 -9.08 -13.01 2.82
N GLN A 189 -9.87 -12.33 2.00
CA GLN A 189 -11.31 -12.17 2.19
C GLN A 189 -11.68 -11.66 3.60
N GLU A 190 -12.16 -12.53 4.48
CA GLU A 190 -12.64 -12.23 5.82
C GLU A 190 -11.59 -12.52 6.90
N GLN A 191 -10.31 -12.64 6.53
CA GLN A 191 -9.24 -13.02 7.45
C GLN A 191 -7.98 -12.17 7.26
N ILE A 192 -7.33 -11.85 8.37
CA ILE A 192 -5.95 -11.35 8.40
C ILE A 192 -5.03 -12.45 8.92
N GLU A 193 -3.97 -12.76 8.18
CA GLU A 193 -2.86 -13.61 8.65
C GLU A 193 -1.65 -12.72 8.98
N ILE A 194 -1.02 -13.00 10.12
CA ILE A 194 0.19 -12.28 10.57
C ILE A 194 1.38 -13.22 10.39
N LEU A 195 2.34 -12.82 9.56
CA LEU A 195 3.53 -13.58 9.22
C LEU A 195 4.78 -12.93 9.82
N ASN A 196 5.75 -13.77 10.18
CA ASN A 196 7.13 -13.32 10.39
C ASN A 196 7.77 -12.98 9.04
N LEU A 197 8.87 -12.20 9.05
CA LEU A 197 9.62 -11.86 7.82
C LEU A 197 10.16 -13.08 7.06
N ASN A 198 10.30 -14.25 7.70
CA ASN A 198 10.72 -15.49 7.04
C ASN A 198 9.58 -16.21 6.27
N LEU A 199 8.34 -15.71 6.36
CA LEU A 199 7.17 -16.15 5.59
C LEU A 199 6.83 -17.65 5.65
N LYS A 200 7.36 -18.42 6.63
CA LYS A 200 7.18 -19.88 6.67
C LYS A 200 5.80 -20.31 7.14
N SER A 201 5.27 -19.63 8.16
CA SER A 201 3.95 -19.92 8.71
C SER A 201 3.38 -18.71 9.43
N PRO A 202 2.04 -18.56 9.44
CA PRO A 202 1.39 -17.48 10.16
C PRO A 202 1.54 -17.68 11.66
N LEU A 203 1.99 -16.62 12.34
CA LEU A 203 2.00 -16.52 13.80
C LEU A 203 0.57 -16.54 14.35
N GLN A 204 -0.33 -15.84 13.65
CA GLN A 204 -1.70 -15.62 14.10
C GLN A 204 -2.62 -15.47 12.90
N LYS A 205 -3.87 -15.91 13.07
CA LYS A 205 -4.96 -15.67 12.13
C LYS A 205 -6.11 -15.02 12.87
N ILE A 206 -6.67 -13.95 12.31
CA ILE A 206 -7.81 -13.22 12.86
C ILE A 206 -8.92 -13.29 11.84
N LYS A 207 -10.06 -13.86 12.22
CA LYS A 207 -11.24 -14.01 11.35
C LYS A 207 -12.27 -12.93 11.68
N PHE A 208 -12.93 -12.44 10.65
CA PHE A 208 -13.98 -11.44 10.71
C PHE A 208 -15.26 -12.01 10.10
N SER A 209 -16.40 -11.39 10.38
CA SER A 209 -17.70 -11.79 9.87
C SER A 209 -18.12 -10.99 8.62
N PHE A 210 -17.15 -10.33 7.99
CA PHE A 210 -17.34 -9.45 6.84
C PHE A 210 -16.09 -9.47 5.96
N PRO A 211 -16.24 -9.23 4.65
CA PRO A 211 -15.10 -9.13 3.74
C PRO A 211 -14.31 -7.84 3.98
N ILE A 212 -13.00 -7.97 4.00
CA ILE A 212 -12.06 -6.86 4.18
C ILE A 212 -11.72 -6.30 2.80
N LEU A 213 -12.01 -5.01 2.56
CA LEU A 213 -11.63 -4.35 1.31
C LEU A 213 -10.24 -3.76 1.34
N SER A 214 -9.82 -3.29 2.51
CA SER A 214 -8.53 -2.66 2.73
C SER A 214 -8.28 -2.66 4.22
N PHE A 215 -7.03 -2.72 4.62
CA PHE A 215 -6.66 -2.62 6.01
C PHE A 215 -5.34 -1.87 6.14
N SER A 216 -5.11 -1.32 7.32
CA SER A 216 -3.79 -0.81 7.68
C SER A 216 -3.55 -1.00 9.17
N VAL A 217 -2.29 -1.08 9.56
CA VAL A 217 -1.89 -1.44 10.92
C VAL A 217 -0.95 -0.42 11.54
N ASN A 218 -1.12 -0.18 12.85
CA ASN A 218 -0.15 0.55 13.66
C ASN A 218 0.06 -0.12 15.02
N LYS A 219 0.76 0.57 15.92
CA LYS A 219 1.10 0.10 17.26
C LYS A 219 -0.08 -0.27 18.16
N ASN A 220 -1.26 0.29 17.89
CA ASN A 220 -2.43 0.15 18.75
C ASN A 220 -3.55 -0.63 18.07
N TYR A 221 -3.69 -0.47 16.75
CA TYR A 221 -4.88 -0.86 16.02
C TYR A 221 -4.55 -1.52 14.69
N LEU A 222 -5.32 -2.54 14.39
CA LEU A 222 -5.61 -3.00 13.05
C LEU A 222 -6.89 -2.29 12.60
N LEU A 223 -6.79 -1.41 11.61
CA LEU A 223 -7.92 -0.75 10.97
C LEU A 223 -8.37 -1.57 9.78
N LEU A 224 -9.68 -1.76 9.64
CA LEU A 224 -10.27 -2.57 8.58
C LEU A 224 -11.39 -1.79 7.92
N ALA A 225 -11.33 -1.59 6.61
CA ALA A 225 -12.41 -1.00 5.85
C ALA A 225 -13.35 -2.09 5.31
N ASP A 226 -14.64 -1.94 5.59
CA ASP A 226 -15.71 -2.46 4.73
C ASP A 226 -16.24 -1.32 3.84
N LYS A 227 -17.09 -1.62 2.84
CA LYS A 227 -17.58 -0.62 1.86
C LYS A 227 -18.23 0.62 2.51
N ASN A 228 -18.63 0.51 3.78
CA ASN A 228 -19.47 1.46 4.47
C ASN A 228 -18.82 2.09 5.71
N LYS A 229 -17.82 1.42 6.30
CA LYS A 229 -17.30 1.73 7.64
C LYS A 229 -15.84 1.31 7.77
N ILE A 230 -15.15 1.96 8.69
CA ILE A 230 -13.84 1.51 9.15
C ILE A 230 -13.96 1.01 10.58
N PHE A 231 -13.51 -0.22 10.82
CA PHE A 231 -13.46 -0.87 12.11
C PHE A 231 -12.08 -0.70 12.74
N ARG A 232 -12.07 -0.53 14.06
CA ARG A 232 -10.87 -0.50 14.89
C ARG A 232 -10.81 -1.77 15.72
N TYR A 233 -9.81 -2.59 15.43
CA TYR A 233 -9.49 -3.77 16.20
C TYR A 233 -8.21 -3.52 16.99
N LYS A 234 -8.29 -3.56 18.32
CA LYS A 234 -7.10 -3.38 19.15
C LYS A 234 -6.20 -4.60 18.99
N ILE A 235 -4.96 -4.35 18.60
CA ILE A 235 -3.92 -5.36 18.58
C ILE A 235 -2.94 -4.98 19.69
N PHE A 236 -2.59 -5.98 20.53
CA PHE A 236 -1.80 -5.85 21.76
C PHE A 236 -2.55 -5.30 23.00
#